data_AF-A0A3D5ZM59-F1
#
_entry.id   AF-A0A3D5ZM59-F1
#
_cell.length_a   1.000
_cell.length_b   1.000
_cell.length_c   1.000
_cell.angle_alpha   90.00
_cell.angle_beta   90.00
_cell.angle_gamma   90.00
#
_symmetry.space_group_name_H-M   'P 1'
#
loop_
_entity.id
_entity.type
_entity.pdbx_description
1 polymer ?
#
loop_
_entity_poly.entity_id
_entity_poly.type
_entity_poly.pdbx_seq_one_letter_code
_entity_poly.pdbx_strand_id
1 'polypeptide(L)'
;MKLRKIFAVAMLALSLAAVLCACSDNSVAGRMKAIEDSVKQVNVYTAELTITDGSTKVYGYKAVSTRNEQGYAVEITEGRFNSSFEYEENVSERSVTEIAAPLKFTEDDFTVFAVNNGTVNALVGKAKLASVINVSSEAPLGDARITINFDKDKVTNITVTYHAETSGQDVSYVYTFGY
;
A
#
# COMPACT_ATOMS: atom_id res chain seq x y z
N MET A 1 24.17 -50.42 -20.58
CA MET A 1 23.23 -50.08 -19.48
C MET A 1 23.49 -48.75 -18.76
N LYS A 2 24.69 -48.14 -18.85
CA LYS A 2 25.03 -46.91 -18.11
C LYS A 2 24.49 -45.60 -18.74
N LEU A 3 24.41 -45.47 -20.07
CA LEU A 3 23.89 -44.24 -20.71
C LEU A 3 22.39 -43.98 -20.52
N ARG A 4 21.56 -45.04 -20.45
CA ARG A 4 20.10 -44.91 -20.26
C ARG A 4 19.72 -44.38 -18.88
N LYS A 5 20.56 -44.61 -17.86
CA LYS A 5 20.34 -44.09 -16.49
C LYS A 5 20.71 -42.61 -16.36
N ILE A 6 21.68 -42.13 -17.15
CA ILE A 6 22.09 -40.71 -17.14
C ILE A 6 21.00 -39.83 -17.79
N PHE A 7 20.38 -40.30 -18.89
CA PHE A 7 19.28 -39.59 -19.54
C PHE A 7 18.01 -39.48 -18.67
N ALA A 8 17.67 -40.53 -17.92
CA ALA A 8 16.52 -40.52 -17.03
C ALA A 8 16.70 -39.58 -15.83
N VAL A 9 17.93 -39.45 -15.30
CA VAL A 9 18.25 -38.54 -14.19
C VAL A 9 18.30 -37.08 -14.65
N ALA A 10 18.77 -36.82 -15.88
CA ALA A 10 18.79 -35.47 -16.46
C ALA A 10 17.38 -34.94 -16.78
N MET A 11 16.45 -35.78 -17.28
CA MET A 11 15.06 -35.37 -17.52
C MET A 11 14.30 -35.11 -16.21
N LEU A 12 14.54 -35.90 -15.15
CA LEU A 12 13.90 -35.69 -13.85
C LEU A 12 14.36 -34.38 -13.17
N ALA A 13 15.63 -34.01 -13.36
CA ALA A 13 16.18 -32.74 -12.88
C ALA A 13 15.63 -31.53 -13.66
N LEU A 14 15.40 -31.67 -14.97
CA LEU A 14 14.80 -30.60 -15.78
C LEU A 14 13.32 -30.35 -15.45
N SER A 15 12.56 -31.41 -15.13
CA SER A 15 11.18 -31.24 -14.67
C SER A 15 11.07 -30.64 -13.26
N LEU A 16 12.06 -30.88 -12.38
CA LEU A 16 12.08 -30.30 -11.04
C LEU A 16 12.47 -28.81 -11.04
N ALA A 17 13.31 -28.39 -12.00
CA ALA A 17 13.63 -26.97 -12.22
C ALA A 17 12.42 -26.17 -12.76
N ALA A 18 11.57 -26.79 -13.59
CA ALA A 18 10.36 -26.14 -14.11
C ALA A 18 9.28 -25.93 -13.02
N VAL A 19 9.24 -26.75 -11.98
CA VAL A 19 8.32 -26.57 -10.84
C VAL A 19 8.83 -25.50 -9.86
N LEU A 20 10.14 -25.22 -9.85
CA LEU A 20 10.72 -24.15 -9.02
C LEU A 20 10.66 -22.76 -9.68
N CYS A 21 10.56 -22.69 -11.01
CA CYS A 21 10.36 -21.42 -11.73
C CYS A 21 8.90 -20.94 -11.78
N ALA A 22 7.93 -21.73 -11.31
CA ALA A 22 6.54 -21.29 -11.14
C ALA A 22 6.32 -20.44 -9.86
N CYS A 23 7.38 -20.15 -9.10
CA CYS A 23 7.34 -19.36 -7.86
C CYS A 23 7.87 -17.92 -8.02
N SER A 24 7.94 -17.34 -9.22
CA SER A 24 8.52 -16.00 -9.40
C SER A 24 7.56 -14.83 -9.17
N ASP A 25 6.24 -15.04 -9.22
CA ASP A 25 5.27 -13.92 -9.12
C ASP A 25 4.86 -13.58 -7.69
N ASN A 26 5.34 -14.36 -6.71
CA ASN A 26 5.11 -14.11 -5.28
C ASN A 26 6.28 -13.39 -4.59
N SER A 27 7.30 -12.97 -5.35
CA SER A 27 8.41 -12.16 -4.82
C SER A 27 7.91 -10.76 -4.41
N VAL A 28 8.60 -10.15 -3.45
CA VAL A 28 8.28 -8.79 -2.98
C VAL A 28 8.37 -7.82 -4.15
N ALA A 29 9.44 -7.86 -4.95
CA ALA A 29 9.57 -7.13 -6.22
C ALA A 29 8.37 -7.32 -7.19
N GLY A 30 7.89 -8.55 -7.41
CA GLY A 30 6.75 -8.81 -8.29
C GLY A 30 5.47 -8.13 -7.81
N ARG A 31 5.22 -8.18 -6.50
CA ARG A 31 4.07 -7.51 -5.86
C ARG A 31 4.19 -6.00 -5.86
N MET A 32 5.40 -5.46 -5.76
CA MET A 32 5.67 -4.02 -5.87
C MET A 32 5.35 -3.50 -7.26
N LYS A 33 5.82 -4.20 -8.29
CA LYS A 33 5.47 -3.91 -9.67
C LYS A 33 3.96 -3.98 -9.91
N ALA A 34 3.28 -4.98 -9.31
CA ALA A 34 1.83 -5.08 -9.39
C ALA A 34 1.12 -3.85 -8.78
N ILE A 35 1.64 -3.27 -7.69
CA ILE A 35 1.10 -2.03 -7.11
C ILE A 35 1.32 -0.84 -8.05
N GLU A 36 2.53 -0.66 -8.59
CA GLU A 36 2.82 0.43 -9.52
C GLU A 36 1.97 0.35 -10.80
N ASP A 37 1.84 -0.85 -11.37
CA ASP A 37 1.07 -1.07 -12.59
C ASP A 37 -0.43 -0.96 -12.35
N SER A 38 -0.88 -1.28 -11.13
CA SER A 38 -2.25 -1.05 -10.67
C SER A 38 -2.62 0.44 -10.59
N VAL A 39 -1.75 1.27 -10.01
CA VAL A 39 -1.97 2.74 -9.91
C VAL A 39 -2.21 3.36 -11.28
N LYS A 40 -1.52 2.88 -12.33
CA LYS A 40 -1.66 3.41 -13.71
C LYS A 40 -3.01 3.08 -14.36
N GLN A 41 -3.68 2.04 -13.89
CA GLN A 41 -4.92 1.51 -14.46
C GLN A 41 -6.17 1.90 -13.68
N VAL A 42 -6.02 2.62 -12.57
CA VAL A 42 -7.12 2.96 -11.66
C VAL A 42 -8.07 3.99 -12.29
N ASN A 43 -9.37 3.75 -12.16
CA ASN A 43 -10.42 4.70 -12.56
C ASN A 43 -10.83 5.59 -11.38
N VAL A 44 -10.86 5.03 -10.18
CA VAL A 44 -11.13 5.76 -8.93
C VAL A 44 -10.08 5.42 -7.89
N TYR A 45 -9.34 6.42 -7.42
CA TYR A 45 -8.35 6.26 -6.37
C TYR A 45 -8.74 7.07 -5.14
N THR A 46 -8.85 6.42 -3.99
CA THR A 46 -9.14 7.10 -2.72
C THR A 46 -7.93 7.03 -1.81
N ALA A 47 -7.47 8.17 -1.30
CA ALA A 47 -6.49 8.25 -0.23
C ALA A 47 -7.15 8.87 1.01
N GLU A 48 -7.13 8.16 2.12
CA GLU A 48 -7.73 8.59 3.38
C GLU A 48 -6.67 8.56 4.49
N LEU A 49 -6.59 9.64 5.27
CA LEU A 49 -5.83 9.75 6.50
C LEU A 49 -6.82 10.04 7.63
N THR A 50 -6.78 9.21 8.66
CA THR A 50 -7.51 9.43 9.90
C THR A 50 -6.54 9.44 11.07
N ILE A 51 -6.67 10.44 11.95
CA ILE A 51 -5.96 10.50 13.23
C ILE A 51 -7.01 10.43 14.34
N THR A 52 -6.81 9.53 15.30
CA THR A 52 -7.71 9.32 16.43
C THR A 52 -7.00 9.48 17.77
N ASP A 53 -7.67 10.14 18.71
CA ASP A 53 -7.33 10.13 20.13
C ASP A 53 -8.30 9.18 20.84
N GLY A 54 -7.81 7.97 21.17
CA GLY A 54 -8.64 6.86 21.61
C GLY A 54 -9.68 6.47 20.55
N SER A 55 -10.96 6.70 20.85
CA SER A 55 -12.07 6.42 19.90
C SER A 55 -12.53 7.65 19.11
N THR A 56 -11.96 8.83 19.37
CA THR A 56 -12.40 10.09 18.78
C THR A 56 -11.55 10.43 17.58
N LYS A 57 -12.17 10.62 16.40
CA LYS A 57 -11.51 11.18 15.22
C LYS A 57 -11.20 12.66 15.45
N VAL A 58 -9.92 13.02 15.46
CA VAL A 58 -9.44 14.39 15.70
C VAL A 58 -8.99 15.08 14.42
N TYR A 59 -8.61 14.29 13.41
CA TYR A 59 -8.29 14.77 12.06
C TYR A 59 -8.73 13.74 11.03
N GLY A 60 -9.20 14.23 9.88
CA GLY A 60 -9.57 13.44 8.73
C GLY A 60 -9.16 14.14 7.45
N TYR A 61 -8.61 13.39 6.50
CA TYR A 61 -8.36 13.85 5.15
C TYR A 61 -8.76 12.74 4.20
N LYS A 62 -9.55 13.05 3.19
CA LYS A 62 -9.97 12.11 2.17
C LYS A 62 -9.88 12.76 0.80
N ALA A 63 -9.07 12.20 -0.08
CA ALA A 63 -8.98 12.60 -1.48
C ALA A 63 -9.54 11.49 -2.36
N VAL A 64 -10.60 11.77 -3.11
CA VAL A 64 -11.19 10.87 -4.11
C VAL A 64 -10.84 11.39 -5.49
N SER A 65 -10.01 10.64 -6.19
CA SER A 65 -9.53 10.96 -7.54
C SER A 65 -10.26 10.10 -8.57
N THR A 66 -11.03 10.73 -9.45
CA THR A 66 -11.80 10.05 -10.50
C THR A 66 -11.23 10.40 -11.86
N ARG A 67 -10.88 9.38 -12.66
CA ARG A 67 -10.31 9.56 -14.00
C ARG A 67 -11.32 10.26 -14.92
N ASN A 68 -10.82 11.20 -15.71
CA ASN A 68 -11.55 11.87 -16.77
C ASN A 68 -10.67 11.99 -18.03
N GLU A 69 -11.14 12.71 -19.05
CA GLU A 69 -10.40 12.88 -20.32
C GLU A 69 -9.08 13.65 -20.17
N GLN A 70 -8.90 14.42 -19.08
CA GLN A 70 -7.77 15.32 -18.85
C GLN A 70 -6.78 14.79 -17.80
N GLY A 71 -7.04 13.62 -17.23
CA GLY A 71 -6.31 13.07 -16.09
C GLY A 71 -7.28 12.62 -15.00
N TYR A 72 -7.29 13.30 -13.85
CA TYR A 72 -8.16 13.02 -12.72
C TYR A 72 -8.76 14.30 -12.14
N ALA A 73 -10.07 14.28 -11.88
CA ALA A 73 -10.74 15.21 -10.98
C ALA A 73 -10.59 14.70 -9.55
N VAL A 74 -10.18 15.57 -8.62
CA VAL A 74 -9.91 15.21 -7.22
C VAL A 74 -10.80 16.03 -6.31
N GLU A 75 -11.69 15.36 -5.60
CA GLU A 75 -12.45 15.92 -4.48
C GLU A 75 -11.70 15.64 -3.19
N ILE A 76 -11.48 16.66 -2.37
CA ILE A 76 -10.75 16.59 -1.11
C ILE A 76 -11.69 17.03 0.01
N THR A 77 -11.96 16.15 0.95
CA THR A 77 -12.62 16.46 2.22
C THR A 77 -11.57 16.49 3.33
N GLU A 78 -11.38 17.62 3.99
CA GLU A 78 -10.53 17.75 5.17
C GLU A 78 -11.37 18.14 6.39
N GLY A 79 -11.21 17.39 7.48
CA GLY A 79 -11.95 17.59 8.71
C GLY A 79 -11.05 17.75 9.93
N ARG A 80 -11.36 18.72 10.78
CA ARG A 80 -10.64 18.99 12.03
C ARG A 80 -11.53 19.75 13.02
N PHE A 81 -11.14 19.74 14.28
CA PHE A 81 -11.77 20.60 15.28
C PHE A 81 -11.43 22.08 15.04
N ASN A 82 -12.44 22.95 15.09
CA ASN A 82 -12.29 24.41 15.04
C ASN A 82 -11.97 24.99 16.44
N SER A 83 -11.82 26.32 16.54
CA SER A 83 -11.55 26.98 17.83
C SER A 83 -12.69 26.89 18.85
N SER A 84 -13.89 26.47 18.41
CA SER A 84 -15.07 26.23 19.23
C SER A 84 -15.21 24.76 19.64
N PHE A 85 -14.21 23.92 19.35
CA PHE A 85 -14.24 22.46 19.59
C PHE A 85 -15.36 21.71 18.85
N GLU A 86 -15.79 22.23 17.70
CA GLU A 86 -16.70 21.53 16.78
C GLU A 86 -15.88 20.91 15.64
N TYR A 87 -16.20 19.66 15.28
CA TYR A 87 -15.56 18.97 14.17
C TYR A 87 -16.22 19.41 12.86
N GLU A 88 -15.48 20.16 12.04
CA GLU A 88 -15.96 20.67 10.76
C GLU A 88 -15.21 20.01 9.62
N GLU A 89 -15.94 19.73 8.53
CA GLU A 89 -15.39 19.22 7.29
C GLU A 89 -15.50 20.29 6.20
N ASN A 90 -14.42 20.47 5.45
CA ASN A 90 -14.34 21.37 4.32
C ASN A 90 -14.06 20.56 3.06
N VAL A 91 -14.82 20.83 2.01
CA VAL A 91 -14.66 20.18 0.71
C VAL A 91 -14.00 21.16 -0.26
N SER A 92 -13.02 20.67 -1.01
CA SER A 92 -12.36 21.39 -2.07
C SER A 92 -12.12 20.48 -3.27
N GLU A 93 -11.93 21.07 -4.44
CA GLU A 93 -11.73 20.33 -5.68
C GLU A 93 -10.48 20.82 -6.41
N ARG A 94 -9.79 19.90 -7.09
CA ARG A 94 -8.69 20.21 -8.00
C ARG A 94 -8.60 19.18 -9.12
N SER A 95 -7.74 19.45 -10.10
CA SER A 95 -7.41 18.49 -11.16
C SER A 95 -5.93 18.15 -11.14
N VAL A 96 -5.59 16.91 -11.46
CA VAL A 96 -4.21 16.42 -11.60
C VAL A 96 -4.10 15.56 -12.86
N THR A 97 -2.93 15.56 -13.50
CA THR A 97 -2.69 14.75 -14.70
C THR A 97 -2.45 13.28 -14.38
N GLU A 98 -1.92 12.99 -13.19
CA GLU A 98 -1.57 11.64 -12.75
C GLU A 98 -1.70 11.48 -11.22
N ILE A 99 -1.82 10.23 -10.77
CA ILE A 99 -1.82 9.85 -9.37
C ILE A 99 -0.49 9.20 -9.04
N ALA A 100 0.21 9.75 -8.05
CA ALA A 100 1.43 9.13 -7.54
C ALA A 100 1.09 7.84 -6.77
N ALA A 101 1.98 6.85 -6.86
CA ALA A 101 1.86 5.66 -6.04
C ALA A 101 1.87 6.04 -4.54
N PRO A 102 1.00 5.46 -3.70
CA PRO A 102 0.90 5.83 -2.28
C PRO A 102 2.13 5.48 -1.46
N LEU A 103 2.85 4.45 -1.89
CA LEU A 103 4.00 3.92 -1.20
C LEU A 103 5.17 3.81 -2.16
N LYS A 104 6.34 4.22 -1.68
CA LYS A 104 7.61 3.83 -2.28
C LYS A 104 8.00 2.51 -1.66
N PHE A 105 7.87 1.45 -2.44
CA PHE A 105 8.37 0.16 -2.03
C PHE A 105 9.81 0.03 -2.52
N THR A 106 10.73 -0.14 -1.61
CA THR A 106 12.08 -0.64 -1.85
C THR A 106 12.21 -1.86 -0.94
N GLU A 107 12.72 -2.99 -1.45
CA GLU A 107 12.71 -4.26 -0.69
C GLU A 107 13.40 -4.13 0.69
N ASP A 108 14.38 -3.23 0.82
CA ASP A 108 15.12 -2.97 2.06
C ASP A 108 14.32 -2.19 3.13
N ASP A 109 13.20 -1.58 2.77
CA ASP A 109 12.44 -0.70 3.67
C ASP A 109 11.32 -1.44 4.42
N PHE A 110 11.02 -2.69 4.03
CA PHE A 110 9.89 -3.48 4.54
C PHE A 110 10.36 -4.82 5.10
N THR A 111 9.91 -5.15 6.29
CA THR A 111 10.01 -6.50 6.85
C THR A 111 8.68 -7.21 6.67
N VAL A 112 8.56 -8.05 5.63
CA VAL A 112 7.37 -8.87 5.38
C VAL A 112 7.34 -10.00 6.41
N PHE A 113 6.24 -10.07 7.19
CA PHE A 113 6.09 -11.08 8.24
C PHE A 113 4.97 -12.08 7.97
N ALA A 114 4.05 -11.76 7.05
CA ALA A 114 3.01 -12.71 6.62
C ALA A 114 2.55 -12.45 5.18
N VAL A 115 2.39 -13.52 4.42
CA VAL A 115 1.74 -13.52 3.11
C VAL A 115 0.68 -14.60 3.11
N ASN A 116 -0.59 -14.18 3.03
CA ASN A 116 -1.75 -15.06 2.95
C ASN A 116 -2.47 -14.80 1.63
N ASN A 117 -3.32 -15.71 1.18
CA ASN A 117 -3.96 -15.64 -0.14
C ASN A 117 -4.55 -14.24 -0.47
N GLY A 118 -3.85 -13.45 -1.28
CA GLY A 118 -4.23 -12.08 -1.64
C GLY A 118 -3.82 -10.97 -0.65
N THR A 119 -3.20 -11.26 0.49
CA THR A 119 -2.79 -10.26 1.50
C THR A 119 -1.31 -10.35 1.84
N VAL A 120 -0.61 -9.21 1.84
CA VAL A 120 0.75 -9.05 2.38
C VAL A 120 0.68 -8.21 3.64
N ASN A 121 1.32 -8.66 4.71
CA ASN A 121 1.52 -7.87 5.92
C ASN A 121 3.00 -7.66 6.16
N ALA A 122 3.38 -6.39 6.35
CA ALA A 122 4.74 -5.95 6.53
C ALA A 122 4.86 -4.93 7.68
N LEU A 123 6.07 -4.77 8.17
CA LEU A 123 6.47 -3.69 9.05
C LEU A 123 7.42 -2.75 8.33
N VAL A 124 7.31 -1.47 8.61
CA VAL A 124 8.28 -0.45 8.19
C VAL A 124 8.84 0.20 9.44
N GLY A 125 10.17 0.19 9.54
CA GLY A 125 10.86 0.79 10.67
C GLY A 125 10.56 2.29 10.79
N LYS A 126 10.42 2.79 12.01
CA LYS A 126 10.14 4.21 12.31
C LYS A 126 10.95 5.20 11.46
N ALA A 127 12.25 4.97 11.34
CA ALA A 127 13.17 5.86 10.61
C ALA A 127 12.94 5.89 9.08
N LYS A 128 12.22 4.91 8.54
CA LYS A 128 11.98 4.71 7.11
C LYS A 128 10.56 5.04 6.70
N LEU A 129 9.64 5.22 7.66
CA LEU A 129 8.23 5.46 7.33
C LEU A 129 8.05 6.68 6.43
N ALA A 130 8.68 7.82 6.76
CA ALA A 130 8.57 9.04 5.96
C ALA A 130 9.16 8.93 4.53
N SER A 131 10.09 7.99 4.29
CA SER A 131 10.58 7.73 2.92
C SER A 131 9.66 6.77 2.15
N VAL A 132 8.87 5.98 2.86
CA VAL A 132 7.93 4.99 2.32
C VAL A 132 6.57 5.62 2.01
N ILE A 133 5.97 6.36 2.95
CA ILE A 133 4.74 7.12 2.74
C ILE A 133 5.08 8.57 2.38
N ASN A 134 4.56 9.06 1.25
CA ASN A 134 4.79 10.45 0.81
C ASN A 134 4.15 11.52 1.73
N VAL A 135 3.35 11.09 2.71
CA VAL A 135 2.60 11.96 3.63
C VAL A 135 2.68 11.31 5.00
N SER A 136 3.64 11.71 5.84
CA SER A 136 3.65 11.38 7.27
C SER A 136 3.45 12.67 8.04
N SER A 137 2.32 12.84 8.71
CA SER A 137 2.07 14.03 9.56
C SER A 137 2.85 13.97 10.87
N GLU A 138 3.14 12.76 11.35
CA GLU A 138 3.79 12.52 12.65
C GLU A 138 4.76 11.33 12.59
N ALA A 139 5.80 11.35 13.42
CA ALA A 139 6.72 10.24 13.57
C ALA A 139 6.07 9.10 14.38
N PRO A 140 6.24 7.83 14.00
CA PRO A 140 5.66 6.72 14.74
C PRO A 140 6.47 6.42 16.01
N LEU A 141 5.81 5.98 17.08
CA LEU A 141 6.42 5.53 18.34
C LEU A 141 7.26 4.25 18.15
N GLY A 142 6.86 3.40 17.21
CA GLY A 142 7.54 2.16 16.83
C GLY A 142 7.41 1.89 15.34
N ASP A 143 7.48 0.62 14.95
CA ASP A 143 7.30 0.23 13.55
C ASP A 143 5.85 0.46 13.11
N ALA A 144 5.68 0.95 11.88
CA ALA A 144 4.37 1.05 11.27
C ALA A 144 3.98 -0.31 10.66
N ARG A 145 2.71 -0.68 10.84
CA ARG A 145 2.15 -1.86 10.18
C ARG A 145 1.59 -1.48 8.82
N ILE A 146 1.90 -2.28 7.82
CA ILE A 146 1.39 -2.13 6.46
C ILE A 146 0.68 -3.42 6.06
N THR A 147 -0.54 -3.28 5.55
CA THR A 147 -1.33 -4.36 4.97
C THR A 147 -1.67 -4.01 3.55
N ILE A 148 -1.40 -4.93 2.62
CA ILE A 148 -1.65 -4.75 1.19
C ILE A 148 -2.55 -5.90 0.75
N ASN A 149 -3.71 -5.56 0.22
CA ASN A 149 -4.66 -6.54 -0.30
C ASN A 149 -4.69 -6.50 -1.81
N PHE A 150 -4.78 -7.69 -2.40
CA PHE A 150 -4.80 -7.96 -3.82
C PHE A 150 -6.03 -8.79 -4.14
N ASP A 151 -6.70 -8.46 -5.25
CA ASP A 151 -7.60 -9.36 -5.96
C ASP A 151 -6.89 -9.79 -7.25
N LYS A 152 -6.51 -11.06 -7.32
CA LYS A 152 -5.63 -11.61 -8.36
C LYS A 152 -4.31 -10.83 -8.43
N ASP A 153 -4.09 -10.12 -9.53
CA ASP A 153 -2.90 -9.34 -9.84
C ASP A 153 -3.06 -7.84 -9.53
N LYS A 154 -4.23 -7.41 -9.08
CA LYS A 154 -4.53 -6.00 -8.80
C LYS A 154 -4.55 -5.71 -7.31
N VAL A 155 -3.88 -4.64 -6.88
CA VAL A 155 -4.01 -4.16 -5.50
C VAL A 155 -5.41 -3.57 -5.31
N THR A 156 -6.13 -3.95 -4.27
CA THR A 156 -7.47 -3.41 -3.97
C THR A 156 -7.39 -2.34 -2.91
N ASN A 157 -6.55 -2.55 -1.89
CA ASN A 157 -6.29 -1.55 -0.87
C ASN A 157 -4.92 -1.71 -0.23
N ILE A 158 -4.43 -0.62 0.35
CA ILE A 158 -3.24 -0.55 1.17
C ILE A 158 -3.63 0.19 2.46
N THR A 159 -3.30 -0.39 3.60
CA THR A 159 -3.49 0.23 4.91
C THR A 159 -2.15 0.39 5.60
N VAL A 160 -1.87 1.58 6.14
CA VAL A 160 -0.72 1.87 6.98
C VAL A 160 -1.22 2.36 8.33
N THR A 161 -0.79 1.75 9.43
CA THR A 161 -1.20 2.14 10.78
C THR A 161 -0.01 2.22 11.72
N TYR A 162 -0.01 3.23 12.59
CA TYR A 162 0.97 3.38 13.66
C TYR A 162 0.43 4.24 14.79
N HIS A 163 1.05 4.12 15.95
CA HIS A 163 0.85 5.04 17.07
C HIS A 163 1.88 6.15 17.01
N ALA A 164 1.48 7.41 17.09
CA ALA A 164 2.37 8.56 16.97
C ALA A 164 3.19 8.78 18.26
N GLU A 165 4.47 9.12 18.11
CA GLU A 165 5.38 9.30 19.24
C GLU A 165 5.08 10.56 20.04
N THR A 166 4.76 11.67 19.37
CA THR A 166 4.65 12.98 20.01
C THR A 166 3.25 13.23 20.57
N SER A 167 2.20 12.98 19.79
CA SER A 167 0.82 13.20 20.22
C SER A 167 0.24 12.04 21.03
N GLY A 168 0.79 10.83 20.89
CA GLY A 168 0.18 9.60 21.43
C GLY A 168 -1.13 9.23 20.73
N GLN A 169 -1.37 9.72 19.51
CA GLN A 169 -2.56 9.42 18.73
C GLN A 169 -2.34 8.25 17.78
N ASP A 170 -3.42 7.56 17.41
CA ASP A 170 -3.35 6.52 16.38
C ASP A 170 -3.55 7.14 15.00
N VAL A 171 -2.69 6.77 14.06
CA VAL A 171 -2.69 7.26 12.69
C VAL A 171 -2.98 6.10 11.74
N SER A 172 -3.93 6.32 10.82
CA SER A 172 -4.28 5.35 9.78
C SER A 172 -4.31 6.02 8.41
N TYR A 173 -3.54 5.48 7.47
CA TYR A 173 -3.69 5.77 6.05
C TYR A 173 -4.35 4.59 5.36
N VAL A 174 -5.38 4.85 4.55
CA VAL A 174 -6.07 3.86 3.72
C VAL A 174 -6.09 4.34 2.28
N TYR A 175 -5.52 3.54 1.40
CA TYR A 175 -5.53 3.77 -0.04
C TYR A 175 -6.39 2.70 -0.71
N THR A 176 -7.38 3.10 -1.51
CA THR A 176 -8.30 2.18 -2.20
C THR A 176 -8.24 2.40 -3.70
N PHE A 177 -8.22 1.30 -4.46
CA PHE A 177 -8.08 1.29 -5.90
C PHE A 177 -9.32 0.69 -6.55
N GLY A 178 -10.08 1.53 -7.25
CA GLY A 178 -11.22 1.15 -8.07
C GLY A 178 -10.83 1.10 -9.55
N TYR A 179 -11.04 -0.06 -10.18
CA TYR A 179 -10.75 -0.31 -11.59
C TYR A 179 -12.02 -0.34 -12.43
#